data_AF-A0A938Y1V1-F1
#
_entry.id   AF-A0A938Y1V1-F1
#
_cell.length_a   1.000
_cell.length_b   1.000
_cell.length_c   1.000
_cell.angle_alpha   90.00
_cell.angle_beta   90.00
_cell.angle_gamma   90.00
#
_symmetry.space_group_name_H-M   'P 1'
#
loop_
_entity.id
_entity.type
_entity.pdbx_description
1 polymer ?
#
loop_
_entity_poly.entity_id
_entity_poly.type
_entity_poly.pdbx_seq_one_letter_code
_entity_poly.pdbx_strand_id
1 'polypeptide(L)' 'MENTKIYVMVNKENGAKVECTEKFLPEWFARGFEVDSIRFGELLETESSQDGDKE' A
#
# COMPACT_ATOMS: atom_id res chain seq x y z
N MET A 1 -17.49 8.59 -6.64
CA MET A 1 -16.12 8.06 -6.56
C MET A 1 -16.18 6.86 -5.65
N GLU A 2 -16.01 5.66 -6.21
CA GLU A 2 -15.93 4.44 -5.41
C GLU A 2 -14.60 4.46 -4.66
N ASN A 3 -14.69 4.69 -3.35
CA ASN A 3 -13.52 4.70 -2.49
C ASN A 3 -12.97 3.26 -2.37
N THR A 4 -11.94 2.93 -3.15
CA THR A 4 -11.32 1.60 -3.11
C THR A 4 -10.68 1.39 -1.74
N LYS A 5 -10.95 0.23 -1.13
CA LYS A 5 -10.38 -0.16 0.16
C LYS A 5 -8.96 -0.66 -0.04
N ILE A 6 -8.01 0.07 0.53
CA ILE A 6 -6.57 -0.22 0.46
C ILE A 6 -6.11 -0.72 1.82
N TYR A 7 -5.40 -1.83 1.80
CA TYR A 7 -4.81 -2.45 2.97
C TYR A 7 -3.32 -2.16 2.98
N VAL A 8 -2.86 -1.45 3.99
CA VAL A 8 -1.44 -1.24 4.26
C VAL A 8 -0.97 -2.44 5.05
N MET A 9 -0.08 -3.22 4.45
CA MET A 9 0.50 -4.41 5.06
C MET A 9 1.95 -4.14 5.47
N VAL A 10 2.37 -4.72 6.59
CA VAL A 10 3.72 -4.63 7.14
C VAL A 10 4.28 -6.02 7.41
N ASN A 11 5.53 -6.26 7.04
CA ASN A 11 6.27 -7.45 7.45
C ASN A 11 7.10 -7.11 8.69
N LYS A 12 6.84 -7.78 9.81
CA LYS A 12 7.54 -7.52 11.09
C LYS A 12 8.97 -8.05 11.13
N GLU A 13 9.35 -8.96 10.21
CA GLU A 13 10.69 -9.53 10.14
C GLU A 13 11.70 -8.54 9.54
N ASN A 14 11.28 -7.79 8.51
CA ASN A 14 12.16 -6.85 7.79
C ASN A 14 11.70 -5.38 7.85
N GLY A 15 10.52 -5.09 8.38
CA GLY A 15 9.94 -3.75 8.44
C GLY A 15 9.38 -3.22 7.12
N ALA A 16 9.28 -4.04 6.08
CA ALA A 16 8.76 -3.63 4.78
C ALA A 16 7.26 -3.33 4.86
N LYS A 17 6.82 -2.25 4.20
CA LYS A 17 5.41 -1.87 4.07
C LYS A 17 4.97 -1.88 2.62
N VAL A 18 3.76 -2.35 2.36
CA VAL A 18 3.15 -2.44 1.03
C VAL A 18 1.66 -2.13 1.10
N GLU A 19 1.14 -1.45 0.07
CA GLU A 19 -0.29 -1.21 -0.06
C GLU A 19 -0.88 -2.20 -1.07
N CYS A 20 -1.98 -2.87 -0.73
CA CYS A 20 -2.67 -3.78 -1.63
C CYS A 20 -4.19 -3.71 -1.50
N THR A 21 -4.91 -4.21 -2.50
CA THR A 21 -6.35 -4.41 -2.40
C THR A 21 -6.67 -5.76 -1.75
N GLU A 22 -7.94 -5.96 -1.37
CA GLU A 22 -8.42 -7.18 -0.69
C GLU A 22 -8.02 -8.47 -1.41
N LYS A 23 -7.99 -8.45 -2.75
CA LYS A 23 -7.67 -9.61 -3.59
C LYS A 23 -6.25 -10.15 -3.37
N PHE A 24 -5.32 -9.31 -2.91
CA PHE A 24 -3.92 -9.68 -2.72
C PHE A 24 -3.55 -9.97 -1.26
N LEU A 25 -4.45 -9.70 -0.31
CA LEU A 25 -4.25 -10.03 1.10
C LEU A 25 -3.77 -11.47 1.33
N PRO A 26 -4.42 -12.53 0.78
CA PRO A 26 -3.97 -13.90 1.03
C PRO A 26 -2.55 -14.18 0.54
N GLU A 27 -2.11 -13.53 -0.55
CA GLU A 27 -0.74 -13.66 -1.04
C GLU A 27 0.26 -13.03 -0.07
N TRP A 28 -0.05 -11.83 0.42
CA TRP A 28 0.82 -11.12 1.36
C TRP A 28 0.86 -11.78 2.74
N PHE A 29 -0.27 -12.31 3.23
CA PHE A 29 -0.30 -13.13 4.44
C PHE A 29 0.59 -14.38 4.31
N ALA A 30 0.57 -15.05 3.15
CA ALA A 30 1.45 -16.20 2.89
C ALA A 30 2.95 -15.83 2.89
N ARG A 31 3.28 -14.55 2.62
CA ARG A 31 4.64 -14.00 2.67
C ARG A 31 5.03 -13.45 4.05
N GLY A 32 4.21 -13.63 5.08
CA GLY A 32 4.49 -13.16 6.44
C GLY A 32 4.18 -11.67 6.69
N PHE A 33 3.38 -11.04 5.82
CA PHE A 33 2.89 -9.69 6.07
C PHE A 33 1.61 -9.70 6.90
N GLU A 34 1.42 -8.67 7.72
CA GLU A 34 0.23 -8.43 8.54
C GLU A 34 -0.42 -7.10 8.17
N VAL A 35 -1.72 -6.95 8.40
CA VAL A 35 -2.42 -5.67 8.15
C VAL A 35 -2.01 -4.66 9.23
N ASP A 36 -1.37 -3.57 8.82
CA ASP A 36 -0.98 -2.43 9.68
C ASP A 36 -2.13 -1.44 9.80
N SER A 37 -2.75 -1.09 8.67
CA SER A 37 -3.82 -0.09 8.60
C SER A 37 -4.67 -0.27 7.35
N ILE A 38 -5.89 0.25 7.38
CA ILE A 38 -6.80 0.25 6.25
C ILE A 38 -7.14 1.69 5.91
N ARG A 39 -6.99 2.07 4.65
CA ARG A 39 -7.36 3.38 4.12
C ARG A 39 -8.29 3.24 2.94
N PHE A 40 -8.94 4.34 2.57
CA PHE A 40 -9.85 4.42 1.45
C PHE A 40 -9.29 5.41 0.43
N GLY A 41 -9.17 5.01 -0.83
CA GLY A 41 -8.60 5.84 -1.90
C GLY A 41 -7.92 5.01 -2.98
N GLU A 42 -7.04 5.64 -3.73
CA GLU A 42 -6.22 4.97 -4.75
C GLU A 42 -4.92 4.42 -4.13
N LEU A 43 -4.36 3.38 -4.76
CA LEU A 43 -3.01 2.92 -4.46
C LEU A 43 -2.06 4.09 -4.76
N LEU A 44 -1.22 4.48 -3.81
CA LEU A 44 -0.14 5.40 -4.16
C LEU A 44 0.85 4.60 -4.99
N GLU A 45 0.74 4.72 -6.31
CA GLU A 45 1.93 4.51 -7.13
C GLU A 45 2.97 5.47 -6.60
N THR A 46 4.09 4.93 -6.13
CA THR A 46 5.20 5.72 -5.62
C THR A 46 5.88 6.36 -6.83
N GLU A 47 5.17 7.23 -7.54
CA GLU A 47 5.77 8.13 -8.50
C GLU A 47 6.68 9.05 -7.69
N SER A 48 7.98 8.87 -7.93
CA SER A 48 9.02 9.81 -7.54
C SER A 48 8.81 11.10 -8.33
N SER A 49 7.75 11.84 -8.04
CA SER A 49 7.54 13.18 -8.59
C SER A 49 8.11 14.16 -7.60
N GLN A 50 9.45 14.30 -7.62
CA GLN A 50 10.07 15.52 -7.14
C GLN A 50 9.86 16.60 -8.20
N ASP A 51 9.11 17.62 -7.78
CA ASP A 51 9.00 18.99 -8.30
C ASP A 51 10.08 19.47 -9.25
N GLY A 52 9.65 20.26 -10.24
CA GLY A 52 10.53 21.18 -10.95
C GLY A 52 9.90 22.03 -12.05
N ASP A 53 8.61 22.39 -11.99
CA ASP A 53 8.11 23.51 -12.79
C ASP A 53 8.24 24.80 -11.95
N LYS A 54 9.19 25.66 -12.34
CA LYS A 54 9.26 27.04 -11.87
C LYS A 54 9.76 27.94 -13.00
N GLU A 55 8.78 28.60 -13.61
CA GLU A 55 8.77 29.93 -14.25
C GLU A 55 9.97 30.37 -15.11
#